data_AF-A0A1V9YD22-F1
#
_entry.id   AF-A0A1V9YD22-F1
#
_cell.length_a   1.000
_cell.length_b   1.000
_cell.length_c   1.000
_cell.angle_alpha   90.00
_cell.angle_beta   90.00
_cell.angle_gamma   90.00
#
_symmetry.space_group_name_H-M   'P 1'
#
loop_
_entity.id
_entity.type
_entity.pdbx_description
1 polymer ?
#
loop_
_entity_poly.entity_id
_entity_poly.type
_entity_poly.pdbx_seq_one_letter_code
_entity_poly.pdbx_strand_id
1 'polypeptide(L)'
;MDPSIVAARRCPFRARPPPPRADTATTAHLLYQIGGPGRVLEFCIQFYHFALADATLQVFMFATDGAKAHGERLATWIVAQMQGDSGGCTHAWAAAHHRARHCEKRAPSVRGACFSVRDARAWMRLHFWAARECGLHRNAAFWAWYEQFIHEHIALHNSYAPGYTHADALWSTVPENLAAYRANGRLMTDLCPSMYC
;
A
#
# COMPACT_ATOMS: atom_id res chain seq x y z
N MET A 1 -30.76 22.43 18.68
CA MET A 1 -29.74 21.96 17.71
C MET A 1 -30.41 20.90 16.86
N ASP A 2 -30.35 21.04 15.54
CA ASP A 2 -30.99 20.12 14.59
C ASP A 2 -30.30 18.73 14.67
N PRO A 3 -31.04 17.63 14.93
CA PRO A 3 -30.49 16.27 14.93
C PRO A 3 -29.83 15.88 13.58
N SER A 4 -30.13 16.58 12.47
CA SER A 4 -29.46 16.39 11.18
C SER A 4 -27.99 16.84 11.17
N ILE A 5 -27.62 17.81 12.02
CA ILE A 5 -26.25 18.36 12.10
C ILE A 5 -25.31 17.43 12.89
N VAL A 6 -25.85 16.59 13.77
CA VAL A 6 -25.06 15.59 14.51
C VAL A 6 -24.71 14.38 13.63
N ALA A 7 -25.58 14.03 12.66
CA ALA A 7 -25.32 12.94 11.71
C ALA A 7 -24.18 13.26 10.71
N ALA A 8 -24.00 14.54 10.35
CA ALA A 8 -22.96 14.99 9.41
C ALA A 8 -21.52 14.94 9.97
N ARG A 9 -21.32 14.68 11.27
CA ARG A 9 -19.98 14.56 11.90
C ARG A 9 -19.37 13.16 11.83
N ARG A 10 -20.06 12.18 11.26
CA ARG A 10 -19.48 10.86 10.96
C ARG A 10 -19.17 10.80 9.47
N CYS A 11 -17.93 11.08 9.11
CA CYS A 11 -17.42 10.75 7.78
C CYS A 11 -17.69 9.26 7.52
N PRO A 12 -18.45 8.87 6.48
CA PRO A 12 -18.78 7.47 6.21
C PRO A 12 -17.54 6.60 5.93
N PHE A 13 -16.39 7.24 5.70
CA PHE A 13 -15.09 6.62 5.44
C PHE A 13 -14.16 6.61 6.65
N ARG A 14 -14.63 7.00 7.85
CA ARG A 14 -13.81 6.85 9.05
C ARG A 14 -13.63 5.36 9.31
N ALA A 15 -12.45 4.87 8.95
CA ALA A 15 -12.11 3.46 8.96
C ALA A 15 -12.46 2.84 10.33
N ARG A 16 -13.12 1.67 10.30
CA ARG A 16 -13.36 0.91 11.52
C ARG A 16 -12.00 0.59 12.15
N PRO A 17 -11.83 0.71 13.49
CA PRO A 17 -10.59 0.31 14.13
C PRO A 17 -10.23 -1.11 13.70
N PRO A 18 -8.98 -1.37 13.28
CA PRO A 18 -8.54 -2.71 12.94
C PRO A 18 -8.64 -3.61 14.19
N PRO A 19 -8.72 -4.94 14.01
CA PRO A 19 -8.62 -5.87 15.13
C PRO A 19 -7.30 -5.69 15.89
N PRO A 20 -7.14 -6.20 17.12
CA PRO A 20 -5.86 -6.14 17.82
C PRO A 20 -4.75 -6.77 16.99
N ARG A 21 -3.56 -6.15 16.97
CA ARG A 21 -2.39 -6.72 16.30
C ARG A 21 -2.07 -8.09 16.91
N ALA A 22 -1.72 -9.04 16.06
CA ALA A 22 -1.10 -10.27 16.50
C ALA A 22 0.21 -9.99 17.26
N ASP A 23 0.52 -10.80 18.26
CA ASP A 23 1.78 -10.67 18.99
C ASP A 23 3.00 -11.03 18.12
N THR A 24 4.18 -10.59 18.56
CA THR A 24 5.44 -10.79 17.83
C THR A 24 5.75 -12.26 17.56
N ALA A 25 5.44 -13.16 18.49
CA ALA A 25 5.70 -14.59 18.31
C ALA A 25 4.83 -15.16 17.18
N THR A 26 3.57 -14.72 17.12
CA THR A 26 2.61 -15.07 16.09
C THR A 26 3.05 -14.54 14.73
N THR A 27 3.42 -13.27 14.62
CA THR A 27 3.84 -12.68 13.35
C THR A 27 5.18 -13.25 12.86
N ALA A 28 6.11 -13.57 13.76
CA ALA A 28 7.35 -14.26 13.40
C ALA A 28 7.08 -15.69 12.90
N HIS A 29 6.13 -16.41 13.49
CA HIS A 29 5.71 -17.72 13.00
C HIS A 29 5.04 -17.63 11.62
N LEU A 30 4.17 -16.63 11.41
CA LEU A 30 3.56 -16.37 10.10
C LEU A 30 4.61 -16.10 9.03
N LEU A 31 5.66 -15.32 9.34
CA LEU A 31 6.77 -15.08 8.42
C LEU A 31 7.43 -16.39 7.96
N TYR A 32 7.68 -17.32 8.88
CA TYR A 32 8.18 -18.65 8.53
C TYR A 32 7.21 -19.40 7.62
N GLN A 33 5.92 -19.43 7.96
CA GLN A 33 4.90 -20.17 7.22
C GLN A 33 4.72 -19.71 5.77
N ILE A 34 4.96 -18.43 5.47
CA ILE A 34 4.86 -17.90 4.10
C ILE A 34 6.13 -18.11 3.28
N GLY A 35 7.18 -18.75 3.82
CA GLY A 35 8.46 -18.94 3.13
C GLY A 35 9.56 -17.95 3.52
N GLY A 36 9.37 -17.22 4.63
CA GLY A 36 10.40 -16.38 5.24
C GLY A 36 10.67 -15.06 4.52
N PRO A 37 11.74 -14.34 4.93
CA PRO A 37 12.15 -13.06 4.34
C PRO A 37 12.32 -13.08 2.82
N GLY A 38 12.76 -14.22 2.25
CA GLY A 38 12.94 -14.38 0.81
C GLY A 38 11.62 -14.22 0.03
N ARG A 39 10.52 -14.78 0.53
CA ARG A 39 9.20 -14.59 -0.10
C ARG A 39 8.69 -13.16 0.06
N VAL A 40 9.03 -12.49 1.17
CA VAL A 40 8.73 -11.06 1.37
C VAL A 40 9.48 -10.22 0.33
N LEU A 41 10.77 -10.50 0.11
CA LEU A 41 11.55 -9.83 -0.91
C LEU A 41 10.99 -10.04 -2.31
N GLU A 42 10.64 -11.28 -2.67
CA GLU A 42 10.06 -11.62 -3.96
C GLU A 42 8.82 -10.77 -4.28
N PHE A 43 7.86 -10.67 -3.35
CA PHE A 43 6.67 -9.85 -3.60
C PHE A 43 7.00 -8.36 -3.64
N CYS A 44 7.93 -7.87 -2.81
CA CYS A 44 8.29 -6.47 -2.81
C CYS A 44 8.92 -6.06 -4.14
N ILE A 45 9.76 -6.91 -4.72
CA ILE A 45 10.33 -6.70 -6.07
C ILE A 45 9.21 -6.69 -7.10
N GLN A 46 8.30 -7.66 -7.05
CA GLN A 46 7.16 -7.73 -7.97
C GLN A 46 6.25 -6.49 -7.89
N PHE A 47 5.99 -6.01 -6.67
CA PHE A 47 5.26 -4.77 -6.45
C PHE A 47 5.94 -3.58 -7.13
N TYR A 48 7.26 -3.42 -6.99
CA TYR A 48 7.95 -2.30 -7.62
C TYR A 48 8.04 -2.44 -9.14
N HIS A 49 8.04 -3.66 -9.71
CA HIS A 49 7.84 -3.82 -11.15
C HIS A 49 6.50 -3.24 -11.60
N PHE A 50 5.43 -3.47 -10.85
CA PHE A 50 4.13 -2.86 -11.12
C PHE A 50 4.15 -1.34 -10.92
N ALA A 51 4.68 -0.87 -9.80
CA ALA A 51 4.65 0.55 -9.43
C ALA A 51 5.53 1.44 -10.34
N LEU A 52 6.68 0.93 -10.81
CA LEU A 52 7.53 1.62 -11.79
C LEU A 52 6.86 1.72 -13.18
N ALA A 53 5.93 0.81 -13.46
CA ALA A 53 5.21 0.73 -14.72
C ALA A 53 3.84 1.42 -14.70
N ASP A 54 3.31 1.72 -13.52
CA ASP A 54 1.99 2.32 -13.32
C ASP A 54 2.01 3.82 -13.61
N ALA A 55 1.02 4.29 -14.38
CA ALA A 55 0.97 5.67 -14.84
C ALA A 55 0.72 6.69 -13.70
N THR A 56 0.14 6.25 -12.57
CA THR A 56 -0.12 7.07 -11.38
C THR A 56 1.11 7.10 -10.47
N LEU A 57 1.75 5.96 -10.23
CA LEU A 57 2.80 5.84 -9.21
C LEU A 57 4.20 6.19 -9.74
N GLN A 58 4.46 6.04 -11.04
CA GLN A 58 5.80 6.27 -11.60
C GLN A 58 6.37 7.68 -11.33
N VAL A 59 5.49 8.68 -11.13
CA VAL A 59 5.89 10.07 -10.85
C VAL A 59 6.50 10.25 -9.47
N PHE A 60 6.30 9.30 -8.55
CA PHE A 60 6.93 9.30 -7.22
C PHE A 60 8.29 8.59 -7.20
N MET A 61 8.63 7.86 -8.27
CA MET A 61 9.85 7.05 -8.36
C MET A 61 11.06 7.92 -8.70
N PHE A 62 11.63 8.56 -7.67
CA PHE A 62 12.78 9.46 -7.83
C PHE A 62 14.11 8.73 -8.02
N ALA A 63 14.24 7.51 -7.49
CA ALA A 63 15.45 6.70 -7.62
C ALA A 63 15.38 5.84 -8.91
N THR A 64 16.53 5.67 -9.55
CA THR A 64 16.69 4.92 -10.81
C THR A 64 17.38 3.57 -10.59
N ASP A 65 17.43 3.09 -9.35
CA ASP A 65 18.09 1.84 -8.93
C ASP A 65 17.24 0.58 -9.16
N GLY A 66 16.06 0.75 -9.75
CA GLY A 66 15.21 -0.35 -10.22
C GLY A 66 14.36 -1.02 -9.13
N ALA A 67 13.61 -2.04 -9.55
CA ALA A 67 12.65 -2.74 -8.70
C ALA A 67 13.32 -3.51 -7.56
N LYS A 68 14.50 -4.10 -7.82
CA LYS A 68 15.24 -4.89 -6.83
C LYS A 68 15.62 -4.05 -5.60
N ALA A 69 16.31 -2.93 -5.81
CA ALA A 69 16.77 -2.08 -4.72
C ALA A 69 15.61 -1.46 -3.93
N HIS A 70 14.53 -1.06 -4.61
CA HIS A 70 13.29 -0.63 -3.93
C HIS A 70 12.64 -1.76 -3.13
N GLY A 71 12.56 -2.95 -3.72
CA GLY A 71 12.00 -4.15 -3.10
C GLY A 71 12.76 -4.55 -1.83
N GLU A 72 14.09 -4.49 -1.85
CA GLU A 72 14.95 -4.78 -0.69
C GLU A 72 14.66 -3.83 0.48
N ARG A 73 14.53 -2.53 0.22
CA ARG A 73 14.19 -1.54 1.26
C ARG A 73 12.84 -1.86 1.90
N LEU A 74 11.81 -2.10 1.09
CA LEU A 74 10.47 -2.39 1.57
C LEU A 74 10.39 -3.73 2.31
N ALA A 75 11.02 -4.76 1.76
CA ALA A 75 11.05 -6.09 2.38
C ALA A 75 11.76 -6.09 3.73
N THR A 76 12.88 -5.36 3.85
CA THR A 76 13.61 -5.20 5.12
C THR A 76 12.69 -4.62 6.20
N TRP A 77 11.92 -3.59 5.85
CA TRP A 77 10.98 -2.98 6.78
C TRP A 77 9.82 -3.90 7.15
N ILE A 78 9.19 -4.58 6.19
CA ILE A 78 8.07 -5.50 6.46
C ILE A 78 8.52 -6.67 7.33
N VAL A 79 9.70 -7.25 7.06
CA VAL A 79 10.29 -8.32 7.88
C VAL A 79 10.54 -7.84 9.31
N ALA A 80 11.10 -6.64 9.49
CA ALA A 80 11.30 -6.06 10.81
C ALA A 80 9.98 -5.91 11.59
N GLN A 81 8.93 -5.41 10.92
CA GLN A 81 7.60 -5.27 11.52
C GLN A 81 7.02 -6.63 11.94
N MET A 82 7.18 -7.69 11.14
CA MET A 82 6.77 -9.04 11.50
C MET A 82 7.57 -9.63 12.66
N GLN A 83 8.79 -9.17 12.88
CA GLN A 83 9.66 -9.59 13.99
C GLN A 83 9.50 -8.71 15.24
N GLY A 84 8.56 -7.77 15.24
CA GLY A 84 8.31 -6.87 16.37
C GLY A 84 9.38 -5.79 16.54
N ASP A 85 10.27 -5.61 15.55
CA ASP A 85 11.16 -4.47 15.50
C ASP A 85 10.41 -3.29 14.86
N SER A 86 10.57 -2.11 15.46
CA SER A 86 10.20 -0.83 14.84
C SER A 86 10.81 -0.62 13.45
N GLY A 87 11.82 -1.43 13.09
CA GLY A 87 12.51 -1.42 11.81
C GLY A 87 13.27 -0.12 11.69
N GLY A 88 14.45 -0.07 12.32
CA GLY A 88 15.31 1.10 12.61
C GLY A 88 15.70 2.03 11.44
N CYS A 89 14.75 2.47 10.64
CA CYS A 89 14.95 3.18 9.39
C CYS A 89 14.01 4.39 9.25
N THR A 90 13.39 4.84 10.35
CA THR A 90 12.39 5.93 10.38
C THR A 90 12.88 7.21 9.71
N HIS A 91 14.13 7.61 9.94
CA HIS A 91 14.72 8.80 9.32
C HIS A 91 14.97 8.65 7.82
N ALA A 92 15.48 7.49 7.38
CA ALA A 92 15.72 7.21 5.96
C ALA A 92 14.39 7.13 5.16
N TRP A 93 13.35 6.54 5.76
CA TRP A 93 12.01 6.53 5.18
C TRP A 93 11.39 7.92 5.09
N ALA A 94 11.50 8.74 6.13
CA ALA A 94 11.00 10.12 6.08
C ALA A 94 11.67 10.93 4.97
N ALA A 95 13.00 10.80 4.81
CA ALA A 95 13.74 11.42 3.73
C ALA A 95 13.32 10.88 2.34
N ALA A 96 13.15 9.57 2.20
CA ALA A 96 12.69 8.95 0.96
C ALA A 96 11.28 9.43 0.57
N HIS A 97 10.35 9.47 1.52
CA HIS A 97 9.00 9.99 1.29
C HIS A 97 9.03 11.48 0.93
N HIS A 98 9.85 12.29 1.60
CA HIS A 98 10.05 13.68 1.22
C HIS A 98 10.52 13.80 -0.23
N ARG A 99 11.57 13.06 -0.63
CA ARG A 99 12.07 13.05 -2.02
C ARG A 99 11.03 12.60 -3.03
N ALA A 100 10.23 11.59 -2.71
CA ALA A 100 9.13 11.13 -3.56
C ALA A 100 8.06 12.23 -3.74
N ARG A 101 7.64 12.89 -2.66
CA ARG A 101 6.69 14.01 -2.73
C ARG A 101 7.23 15.19 -3.53
N HIS A 102 8.52 15.45 -3.45
CA HIS A 102 9.18 16.55 -4.16
C HIS A 102 9.79 16.15 -5.51
N CYS A 103 9.49 14.95 -6.02
CA CYS A 103 10.08 14.47 -7.27
C CYS A 103 9.72 15.38 -8.46
N GLU A 104 10.71 15.66 -9.31
CA GLU A 104 10.53 16.52 -10.49
C GLU A 104 9.60 15.96 -11.55
N LYS A 105 9.43 14.63 -11.55
CA LYS A 105 8.45 13.93 -12.41
C LYS A 105 7.00 14.30 -12.07
N ARG A 106 6.74 14.81 -10.86
CA ARG A 106 5.42 15.31 -10.46
C ARG A 106 5.17 16.70 -11.05
N ALA A 107 3.93 16.94 -11.47
CA ALA A 107 3.50 18.25 -11.93
C ALA A 107 3.77 19.32 -10.86
N PRO A 108 4.25 20.53 -11.26
CA PRO A 108 4.60 21.58 -10.30
C PRO A 108 3.46 21.93 -9.32
N SER A 109 2.21 21.87 -9.77
CA SER A 109 1.02 22.21 -8.98
C SER A 109 0.73 21.26 -7.80
N VAL A 110 1.29 20.04 -7.81
CA VAL A 110 1.04 19.03 -6.75
C VAL A 110 2.31 18.57 -6.04
N ARG A 111 3.47 19.11 -6.42
CA ARG A 111 4.76 18.75 -5.82
C ARG A 111 4.79 19.18 -4.35
N GLY A 112 5.29 18.29 -3.49
CA GLY A 112 5.27 18.45 -2.02
C GLY A 112 4.00 17.90 -1.35
N ALA A 113 2.89 17.75 -2.07
CA ALA A 113 1.69 17.13 -1.51
C ALA A 113 1.92 15.64 -1.19
N CYS A 114 1.27 15.14 -0.14
CA CYS A 114 1.16 13.72 0.16
C CYS A 114 0.36 12.96 -0.93
N PHE A 115 0.26 11.65 -0.78
CA PHE A 115 -0.61 10.83 -1.63
C PHE A 115 -2.05 11.32 -1.55
N SER A 116 -2.68 11.47 -2.73
CA SER A 116 -4.13 11.51 -2.83
C SER A 116 -4.72 10.15 -2.45
N VAL A 117 -6.03 10.09 -2.22
CA VAL A 117 -6.71 8.79 -2.05
C VAL A 117 -6.51 7.93 -3.30
N ARG A 118 -6.57 8.52 -4.50
CA ARG A 118 -6.27 7.82 -5.75
C ARG A 118 -4.88 7.17 -5.76
N ASP A 119 -3.85 7.91 -5.37
CA ASP A 119 -2.46 7.39 -5.32
C ASP A 119 -2.37 6.23 -4.32
N ALA A 120 -2.96 6.41 -3.13
CA ALA A 120 -2.96 5.40 -2.09
C ALA A 120 -3.69 4.12 -2.51
N ARG A 121 -4.83 4.24 -3.21
CA ARG A 121 -5.59 3.09 -3.71
C ARG A 121 -4.88 2.37 -4.86
N ALA A 122 -4.28 3.11 -5.79
CA ALA A 122 -3.43 2.52 -6.83
C ALA A 122 -2.26 1.74 -6.21
N TRP A 123 -1.58 2.35 -5.22
CA TRP A 123 -0.53 1.70 -4.44
C TRP A 123 -1.04 0.41 -3.80
N MET A 124 -2.14 0.44 -3.04
CA MET A 124 -2.69 -0.73 -2.35
C MET A 124 -3.06 -1.86 -3.33
N ARG A 125 -3.77 -1.55 -4.41
CA ARG A 125 -4.20 -2.55 -5.41
C ARG A 125 -3.02 -3.27 -6.04
N LEU A 126 -1.98 -2.54 -6.45
CA LEU A 126 -0.77 -3.15 -7.02
C LEU A 126 0.01 -3.94 -5.96
N HIS A 127 0.00 -3.49 -4.71
CA HIS A 127 0.66 -4.18 -3.60
C HIS A 127 -0.02 -5.52 -3.29
N PHE A 128 -1.34 -5.54 -3.14
CA PHE A 128 -2.12 -6.76 -2.95
C PHE A 128 -2.06 -7.69 -4.16
N TRP A 129 -2.05 -7.15 -5.37
CA TRP A 129 -1.85 -7.94 -6.58
C TRP A 129 -0.48 -8.63 -6.58
N ALA A 130 0.60 -7.91 -6.28
CA ALA A 130 1.95 -8.50 -6.20
C ALA A 130 2.04 -9.59 -5.12
N ALA A 131 1.47 -9.36 -3.94
CA ALA A 131 1.40 -10.37 -2.89
C ALA A 131 0.60 -11.62 -3.34
N ARG A 132 -0.42 -11.43 -4.18
CA ARG A 132 -1.21 -12.52 -4.76
C ARG A 132 -0.43 -13.35 -5.78
N GLU A 133 0.31 -12.70 -6.67
CA GLU A 133 1.22 -13.35 -7.64
C GLU A 133 2.26 -14.23 -6.94
N CYS A 134 2.77 -13.77 -5.79
CA CYS A 134 3.71 -14.53 -4.96
C CYS A 134 3.04 -15.57 -4.03
N GLY A 135 1.72 -15.78 -4.16
CA GLY A 135 0.98 -16.81 -3.43
C GLY A 135 0.75 -16.53 -1.94
N LEU A 136 1.05 -15.32 -1.44
CA LEU A 136 0.96 -15.01 -0.01
C LEU A 136 -0.46 -15.11 0.56
N HIS A 137 -1.45 -14.76 -0.26
CA HIS A 137 -2.87 -14.86 0.07
C HIS A 137 -3.35 -16.29 0.42
N ARG A 138 -2.58 -17.32 0.08
CA ARG A 138 -2.95 -18.72 0.36
C ARG A 138 -2.83 -19.06 1.85
N ASN A 139 -2.04 -18.31 2.61
CA ASN A 139 -2.04 -18.37 4.07
C ASN A 139 -3.04 -17.35 4.60
N ALA A 140 -4.22 -17.81 5.02
CA ALA A 140 -5.31 -16.94 5.46
C ALA A 140 -4.95 -16.07 6.69
N ALA A 141 -4.17 -16.62 7.62
CA ALA A 141 -3.75 -15.90 8.82
C ALA A 141 -2.76 -14.77 8.48
N PHE A 142 -1.79 -15.05 7.60
CA PHE A 142 -0.91 -14.01 7.06
C PHE A 142 -1.71 -12.97 6.28
N TRP A 143 -2.65 -13.39 5.43
CA TRP A 143 -3.43 -12.46 4.61
C TRP A 143 -4.26 -11.50 5.46
N ALA A 144 -4.91 -12.01 6.52
CA ALA A 144 -5.63 -11.18 7.48
C ALA A 144 -4.71 -10.19 8.20
N TRP A 145 -3.55 -10.65 8.67
CA TRP A 145 -2.52 -9.78 9.25
C TRP A 145 -2.05 -8.71 8.25
N TYR A 146 -1.84 -9.10 6.99
CA TYR A 146 -1.29 -8.22 5.97
C TYR A 146 -2.29 -7.16 5.50
N GLU A 147 -3.57 -7.50 5.37
CA GLU A 147 -4.63 -6.50 5.15
C GLU A 147 -4.66 -5.48 6.27
N GLN A 148 -4.59 -5.92 7.54
CA GLN A 148 -4.50 -5.02 8.68
C GLN A 148 -3.21 -4.16 8.66
N PHE A 149 -2.08 -4.78 8.35
CA PHE A 149 -0.79 -4.10 8.26
C PHE A 149 -0.85 -2.95 7.23
N ILE A 150 -1.41 -3.19 6.04
CA ILE A 150 -1.57 -2.16 5.02
C ILE A 150 -2.58 -1.09 5.45
N HIS A 151 -3.69 -1.48 6.09
CA HIS A 151 -4.68 -0.54 6.61
C HIS A 151 -4.06 0.49 7.56
N GLU A 152 -3.20 0.04 8.47
CA GLU A 152 -2.56 0.92 9.45
C GLU A 152 -1.51 1.84 8.81
N HIS A 153 -0.68 1.29 7.90
CA HIS A 153 0.43 2.04 7.33
C HIS A 153 0.04 2.96 6.18
N ILE A 154 -1.02 2.64 5.43
CA ILE A 154 -1.51 3.56 4.39
C ILE A 154 -2.04 4.87 5.00
N ALA A 155 -2.48 4.84 6.27
CA ALA A 155 -2.90 6.03 7.01
C ALA A 155 -1.78 7.09 7.14
N LEU A 156 -0.51 6.67 7.12
CA LEU A 156 0.66 7.57 7.14
C LEU A 156 0.79 8.38 5.84
N HIS A 157 0.23 7.86 4.74
CA HIS A 157 0.24 8.51 3.44
C HIS A 157 -1.02 9.32 3.20
N ASN A 158 -2.17 8.78 3.60
CA ASN A 158 -3.47 9.43 3.48
C ASN A 158 -4.45 8.83 4.51
N SER A 159 -5.02 9.66 5.38
CA SER A 159 -5.87 9.21 6.48
C SER A 159 -7.27 8.67 6.07
N TYR A 160 -7.70 8.89 4.82
CA TYR A 160 -8.96 8.35 4.29
C TYR A 160 -8.77 6.99 3.60
N ALA A 161 -7.57 6.72 3.08
CA ALA A 161 -7.25 5.49 2.38
C ALA A 161 -7.51 4.17 3.16
N PRO A 162 -7.36 4.10 4.50
CA PRO A 162 -7.65 2.87 5.24
C PRO A 162 -9.08 2.33 5.06
N GLY A 163 -10.05 3.20 4.73
CA GLY A 163 -11.42 2.80 4.43
C GLY A 163 -11.56 1.92 3.18
N TYR A 164 -10.55 1.90 2.30
CA TYR A 164 -10.56 1.19 1.03
C TYR A 164 -9.74 -0.10 1.03
N THR A 165 -8.97 -0.39 2.10
CA THR A 165 -7.98 -1.48 2.11
C THR A 165 -8.56 -2.83 1.70
N HIS A 166 -9.71 -3.22 2.27
CA HIS A 166 -10.34 -4.49 1.94
C HIS A 166 -10.86 -4.52 0.50
N ALA A 167 -11.52 -3.46 0.04
CA ALA A 167 -11.99 -3.36 -1.34
C ALA A 167 -10.84 -3.44 -2.35
N ASP A 168 -9.70 -2.83 -2.03
CA ASP A 168 -8.51 -2.83 -2.88
C ASP A 168 -7.73 -4.15 -2.81
N ALA A 169 -7.83 -4.91 -1.72
CA ALA A 169 -7.33 -6.28 -1.62
C ALA A 169 -8.10 -7.27 -2.50
N LEU A 170 -9.41 -7.05 -2.65
CA LEU A 170 -10.28 -7.81 -3.55
C LEU A 170 -10.12 -7.42 -5.02
N TRP A 171 -9.67 -6.20 -5.32
CA TRP A 171 -9.62 -5.71 -6.71
C TRP A 171 -8.88 -6.64 -7.68
N SER A 172 -7.76 -7.24 -7.23
CA SER A 172 -6.93 -8.15 -8.03
C SER A 172 -7.48 -9.57 -8.16
N THR A 173 -8.59 -9.92 -7.50
CA THR A 173 -9.23 -11.23 -7.66
C THR A 173 -10.15 -11.29 -8.88
N VAL A 174 -10.46 -10.14 -9.48
CA VAL A 174 -11.34 -9.99 -10.64
C VAL A 174 -10.47 -9.83 -11.90
N PRO A 175 -10.37 -10.84 -12.78
CA PRO A 175 -9.48 -10.80 -13.95
C PRO A 175 -9.77 -9.62 -14.89
N GLU A 176 -11.02 -9.20 -14.98
CA GLU A 176 -11.47 -8.08 -15.81
C GLU A 176 -10.83 -6.75 -15.37
N ASN A 177 -10.60 -6.57 -14.07
CA ASN A 177 -9.93 -5.38 -13.54
C ASN A 177 -8.48 -5.31 -14.03
N LEU A 178 -7.76 -6.43 -14.02
CA LEU A 178 -6.38 -6.51 -14.50
C LEU A 178 -6.31 -6.31 -16.02
N ALA A 179 -7.26 -6.88 -16.76
CA ALA A 179 -7.38 -6.69 -18.20
C ALA A 179 -7.62 -5.21 -18.55
N ALA A 180 -8.58 -4.56 -17.87
CA ALA A 180 -8.87 -3.15 -18.05
C ALA A 180 -7.68 -2.26 -17.70
N TYR A 181 -7.00 -2.52 -16.57
CA TYR A 181 -5.79 -1.81 -16.17
C TYR A 181 -4.69 -1.88 -17.25
N ARG A 182 -4.45 -3.07 -17.83
CA ARG A 182 -3.46 -3.25 -18.90
C ARG A 182 -3.90 -2.57 -20.21
N ALA A 183 -5.17 -2.70 -20.59
CA ALA A 183 -5.72 -2.06 -21.78
C ALA A 183 -5.64 -0.53 -21.72
N ASN A 184 -5.81 0.04 -20.53
CA ASN A 184 -5.70 1.48 -20.27
C ASN A 184 -4.27 1.97 -20.03
N GLY A 185 -3.26 1.28 -20.57
CA GLY A 185 -1.87 1.72 -20.46
C GLY A 185 -1.35 1.76 -19.03
N ARG A 186 -1.80 0.82 -18.17
CA ARG A 186 -1.45 0.74 -16.74
C ARG A 186 -1.94 1.96 -15.94
N LEU A 187 -3.19 2.32 -16.18
CA LEU A 187 -3.91 3.35 -15.44
C LEU A 187 -5.23 2.77 -14.92
N MET A 188 -5.47 2.92 -13.61
CA MET A 188 -6.75 2.55 -12.99
C MET A 188 -7.77 3.67 -13.20
N THR A 189 -8.60 3.53 -14.23
CA THR A 189 -9.60 4.53 -14.63
C THR A 189 -10.85 4.52 -13.77
N ASP A 190 -11.08 3.44 -13.01
CA ASP A 190 -12.18 3.30 -12.06
C ASP A 190 -11.93 4.03 -10.73
N LEU A 191 -10.68 4.43 -10.47
CA LEU A 191 -10.35 5.22 -9.29
C LEU A 191 -10.79 6.67 -9.46
N CYS A 192 -11.53 7.14 -8.47
CA CYS A 192 -12.00 8.51 -8.35
C CYS A 192 -10.84 9.52 -8.49
N PRO A 193 -10.97 10.58 -9.31
CA PRO A 193 -9.89 11.54 -9.55
C PRO A 193 -9.66 12.52 -8.40
N SER A 194 -10.50 12.51 -7.36
CA SER A 194 -10.46 13.49 -6.26
C SER A 194 -9.54 13.06 -5.10
N MET A 195 -9.04 14.05 -4.38
CA MET A 195 -8.26 13.90 -3.15
C MET A 195 -9.04 13.30 -1.97
N TYR A 196 -10.39 13.31 -2.02
CA TYR A 196 -11.26 13.12 -0.84
C TYR A 196 -12.44 12.15 -1.04
N CYS A 197 -12.35 11.23 -1.99
CA CYS A 197 -13.27 10.11 -2.00
C CYS A 197 -12.91 9.24 -0.77
#